data_AF-A0A9P7VI82-F1
#
_entry.id   AF-A0A9P7VI82-F1
#
_cell.length_a   1.000
_cell.length_b   1.000
_cell.length_c   1.000
_cell.angle_alpha   90.00
_cell.angle_beta   90.00
_cell.angle_gamma   90.00
#
_symmetry.space_group_name_H-M   'P 1'
#
loop_
_entity.id
_entity.type
_entity.pdbx_description
1 polymer ?
#
loop_
_entity_poly.entity_id
_entity_poly.type
_entity_poly.pdbx_seq_one_letter_code
_entity_poly.pdbx_strand_id
1 'polypeptide(L)'
;MDPSKLANAFEPMDEDAELQSSRMPRFVVTEALSEVYYKGLPSEPRLIATTNPSPFEDPAGSEAYSVLKELRQVGDHPIASAWSHGLGNRIFDGLNTMSVKWNSIEVLRIVKVGESSGPAIVWIGVDFGALTFEEGSDLAFTCHAFINRCGFRDFYVEIRESRVLRQV
;
A
#
# COMPACT_ATOMS: atom_id res chain seq x y z
N MET A 1 6.01 -16.01 -1.15
CA MET A 1 6.74 -15.46 0.00
C MET A 1 6.69 -16.50 1.11
N ASP A 2 7.75 -16.63 1.92
CA ASP A 2 7.78 -17.59 3.03
C ASP A 2 6.87 -17.12 4.19
N PRO A 3 5.82 -17.86 4.58
CA PRO A 3 4.91 -17.47 5.66
C PRO A 3 5.60 -17.23 7.01
N SER A 4 6.69 -17.95 7.28
CA SER A 4 7.46 -17.77 8.52
C SER A 4 8.16 -16.41 8.56
N LYS A 5 8.51 -15.83 7.40
CA LYS A 5 9.10 -14.49 7.33
C LYS A 5 8.06 -13.39 7.56
N LEU A 6 6.83 -13.57 7.09
CA LEU A 6 5.71 -12.65 7.38
C LEU A 6 5.47 -12.54 8.90
N ALA A 7 5.45 -13.69 9.60
CA ALA A 7 5.23 -13.74 11.04
C ALA A 7 6.34 -13.08 11.88
N ASN A 8 7.58 -13.08 11.37
CA ASN A 8 8.75 -12.54 12.07
C ASN A 8 9.13 -11.11 11.65
N ALA A 9 8.47 -10.56 10.62
CA ALA A 9 8.80 -9.25 10.06
C ALA A 9 8.57 -8.09 11.02
N PHE A 10 7.63 -8.27 11.93
CA PHE A 10 7.22 -7.31 12.95
C PHE A 10 7.08 -8.05 14.27
N GLU A 11 7.19 -7.35 15.41
CA GLU A 11 6.90 -7.94 16.72
C GLU A 11 5.58 -8.74 16.69
N PRO A 12 5.46 -9.83 17.47
CA PRO A 12 4.31 -10.73 17.38
C PRO A 12 2.98 -9.99 17.54
N MET A 13 1.98 -10.40 16.75
CA MET A 13 0.60 -9.89 16.87
C MET A 13 -0.04 -10.44 18.14
N ASP A 14 -0.75 -9.59 18.90
CA ASP A 14 -1.67 -10.07 19.93
C ASP A 14 -2.82 -10.87 19.28
N GLU A 15 -3.31 -11.93 19.94
CA GLU A 15 -4.37 -12.82 19.41
C GLU A 15 -5.65 -12.05 19.02
N ASP A 16 -6.03 -11.01 19.78
CA ASP A 16 -7.18 -10.16 19.48
C ASP A 16 -6.98 -9.32 18.20
N ALA A 17 -5.73 -8.93 17.91
CA ALA A 17 -5.37 -8.19 16.70
C ALA A 17 -5.31 -9.12 15.47
N GLU A 18 -4.92 -10.40 15.65
CA GLU A 18 -5.07 -11.42 14.61
C GLU A 18 -6.53 -11.62 14.23
N LEU A 19 -7.44 -11.73 15.22
CA LEU A 19 -8.88 -11.85 14.97
C LEU A 19 -9.48 -10.62 14.27
N GLN A 20 -8.98 -9.41 14.53
CA GLN A 20 -9.45 -8.21 13.80
C GLN A 20 -8.87 -8.13 12.40
N SER A 21 -7.59 -8.50 12.21
CA SER A 21 -6.97 -8.57 10.89
C SER A 21 -7.58 -9.68 10.02
N SER A 22 -7.97 -10.81 10.61
CA SER A 22 -8.61 -11.93 9.90
C SER A 22 -10.04 -11.63 9.46
N ARG A 23 -10.67 -10.57 10.01
CA ARG A 23 -12.01 -10.13 9.65
C ARG A 23 -12.06 -9.22 8.43
N MET A 24 -10.93 -8.66 7.99
CA MET A 24 -10.87 -7.97 6.71
C MET A 24 -10.70 -8.99 5.58
N PRO A 25 -11.61 -9.05 4.61
CA PRO A 25 -11.40 -9.88 3.43
C PRO A 25 -10.12 -9.41 2.73
N ARG A 26 -9.16 -10.31 2.53
CA ARG A 26 -7.97 -10.01 1.73
C ARG A 26 -8.42 -9.81 0.29
N PHE A 27 -8.30 -8.58 -0.19
CA PHE A 27 -8.54 -8.26 -1.59
C PHE A 27 -7.30 -8.62 -2.40
N VAL A 28 -7.49 -9.38 -3.48
CA VAL A 28 -6.44 -9.66 -4.47
C VAL A 28 -6.72 -8.82 -5.70
N VAL A 29 -5.74 -8.02 -6.10
CA VAL A 29 -5.83 -7.15 -7.28
C VAL A 29 -5.92 -8.01 -8.54
N THR A 30 -6.76 -7.59 -9.48
CA THR A 30 -6.85 -8.22 -10.81
C THR A 30 -5.89 -7.54 -11.79
N GLU A 31 -5.49 -8.24 -12.86
CA GLU A 31 -4.64 -7.67 -13.91
C GLU A 31 -5.22 -6.38 -14.49
N ALA A 32 -6.52 -6.38 -14.82
CA ALA A 32 -7.20 -5.21 -15.36
C ALA A 32 -7.15 -4.01 -14.40
N LEU A 33 -7.37 -4.24 -13.10
CA LEU A 33 -7.26 -3.18 -12.08
C LEU A 33 -5.82 -2.70 -11.94
N SER A 34 -4.85 -3.62 -11.97
CA SER A 34 -3.41 -3.34 -11.84
C SER A 34 -2.96 -2.27 -12.83
N GLU A 35 -3.43 -2.33 -14.07
CA GLU A 35 -3.01 -1.45 -15.16
C GLU A 35 -3.68 -0.08 -15.16
N VAL A 36 -4.87 0.05 -14.58
CA VAL A 36 -5.69 1.27 -14.66
C VAL A 36 -5.79 2.03 -13.34
N TYR A 37 -5.40 1.43 -12.23
CA TYR A 37 -5.62 2.02 -10.90
C TYR A 37 -4.95 3.39 -10.75
N TYR A 38 -3.71 3.56 -11.19
CA TYR A 38 -2.93 4.79 -11.02
C TYR A 38 -2.97 5.74 -12.22
N LYS A 39 -4.02 5.68 -13.06
CA LYS A 39 -4.18 6.58 -14.21
C LYS A 39 -4.07 8.04 -13.77
N GLY A 40 -3.32 8.84 -14.52
CA GLY A 40 -3.04 10.25 -14.21
C GLY A 40 -1.81 10.51 -13.33
N LEU A 41 -1.23 9.49 -12.68
CA LEU A 41 0.03 9.65 -11.95
C LEU A 41 1.25 9.63 -12.89
N PRO A 42 2.38 10.26 -12.51
CA PRO A 42 3.63 10.08 -13.24
C PRO A 42 3.97 8.60 -13.37
N SER A 43 4.38 8.18 -14.57
CA SER A 43 4.69 6.79 -14.95
C SER A 43 3.54 5.77 -14.89
N GLU A 44 2.36 6.15 -14.37
CA GLU A 44 1.18 5.29 -14.21
C GLU A 44 1.54 3.85 -13.78
N PRO A 45 2.20 3.68 -12.61
CA PRO A 45 2.75 2.39 -12.23
C PRO A 45 1.65 1.33 -12.08
N ARG A 46 2.02 0.06 -12.12
CA ARG A 46 1.07 -1.04 -11.87
C ARG A 46 0.76 -1.16 -10.38
N LEU A 47 -0.52 -1.29 -10.04
CA LEU A 47 -0.93 -1.67 -8.68
C LEU A 47 -0.71 -3.17 -8.48
N ILE A 48 -0.01 -3.52 -7.41
CA ILE A 48 0.20 -4.92 -7.01
C ILE A 48 -0.75 -5.32 -5.87
N ALA A 49 -0.95 -4.44 -4.89
CA ALA A 49 -1.86 -4.72 -3.78
C ALA A 49 -2.39 -3.43 -3.15
N THR A 50 -3.56 -3.53 -2.51
CA THR A 50 -4.16 -2.46 -1.73
C THR A 50 -4.98 -3.04 -0.58
N THR A 51 -4.94 -2.40 0.58
CA THR A 51 -5.82 -2.73 1.71
C THR A 51 -7.11 -1.92 1.72
N ASN A 52 -7.33 -1.06 0.71
CA ASN A 52 -8.61 -0.40 0.51
C ASN A 52 -9.66 -1.48 0.17
N PRO A 53 -10.75 -1.63 0.95
CA PRO A 53 -11.76 -2.66 0.74
C PRO A 53 -12.61 -2.45 -0.53
N SER A 54 -12.55 -1.27 -1.13
CA SER A 54 -13.25 -0.95 -2.38
C SER A 54 -12.36 -0.02 -3.21
N PRO A 55 -11.27 -0.56 -3.80
CA PRO A 55 -10.28 0.26 -4.47
C PRO A 55 -10.80 0.86 -5.78
N PHE A 56 -11.80 0.23 -6.39
CA PHE A 56 -12.34 0.63 -7.67
C PHE A 56 -13.86 0.61 -7.62
N GLU A 57 -14.47 1.74 -7.94
CA GLU A 57 -15.87 1.80 -8.35
C GLU A 57 -15.86 1.59 -9.86
N ASP A 58 -16.54 0.55 -10.36
CA ASP A 58 -16.62 0.33 -11.79
C ASP A 58 -17.14 1.60 -12.49
N PRO A 59 -16.46 2.09 -13.54
CA PRO A 59 -16.92 3.20 -14.33
C PRO A 59 -18.32 2.88 -14.88
N ALA A 60 -19.35 3.52 -14.33
CA ALA A 60 -20.72 3.26 -14.74
C ALA A 60 -21.00 3.88 -16.12
N GLY A 61 -21.10 3.04 -17.17
CA GLY A 61 -21.58 3.43 -18.49
C GLY A 61 -20.53 3.45 -19.60
N SER A 62 -21.00 3.54 -20.85
CA SER A 62 -20.19 3.46 -22.08
C SER A 62 -19.26 4.66 -22.32
N GLU A 63 -19.36 5.72 -21.51
CA GLU A 63 -18.55 6.95 -21.60
C GLU A 63 -17.65 7.16 -20.37
N ALA A 64 -17.52 6.15 -19.52
CA ALA A 64 -16.89 6.34 -18.23
C ALA A 64 -15.35 6.38 -18.38
N TYR A 65 -14.82 7.60 -18.49
CA TYR A 65 -13.38 7.90 -18.53
C TYR A 65 -12.66 7.29 -17.33
N SER A 66 -11.41 6.83 -17.51
CA SER A 66 -10.57 6.41 -16.39
C SER A 66 -10.48 7.53 -15.36
N VAL A 67 -10.77 7.21 -14.11
CA VAL A 67 -10.70 8.15 -13.00
C VAL A 67 -9.24 8.56 -12.80
N LEU A 68 -8.92 9.81 -13.13
CA LEU A 68 -7.58 10.35 -12.95
C LEU A 68 -7.29 10.58 -11.47
N LYS A 69 -6.10 10.18 -11.04
CA LYS A 69 -5.58 10.39 -9.69
C LYS A 69 -4.48 11.45 -9.68
N GLU A 70 -4.27 12.04 -8.52
CA GLU A 70 -3.14 12.93 -8.25
C GLU A 70 -2.53 12.66 -6.86
N LEU A 71 -1.22 12.90 -6.76
CA LEU A 71 -0.49 12.81 -5.51
C LEU A 71 -0.64 14.10 -4.71
N ARG A 72 -0.96 13.99 -3.43
CA ARG A 72 -0.98 15.10 -2.48
C ARG A 72 -0.16 14.77 -1.25
N GLN A 73 0.36 15.81 -0.60
CA GLN A 73 1.00 15.64 0.70
C GLN A 73 -0.02 15.13 1.72
N VAL A 74 0.45 14.33 2.69
CA VAL A 74 -0.40 13.76 3.73
C VAL A 74 -1.07 14.83 4.62
N GLY A 75 -0.42 15.98 4.81
CA GLY A 75 -0.93 17.09 5.61
C GLY A 75 -0.94 16.79 7.11
N ASP A 76 -1.94 17.31 7.82
CA ASP A 76 -2.13 17.13 9.26
C ASP A 76 -2.73 15.75 9.59
N HIS A 77 -1.96 14.69 9.31
CA HIS A 77 -2.30 13.34 9.72
C HIS A 77 -1.26 12.84 10.74
N PRO A 78 -1.66 12.20 11.86
CA PRO A 78 -0.72 11.73 12.88
C PRO A 78 0.40 10.82 12.35
N ILE A 79 0.13 10.06 11.28
CA ILE A 79 1.13 9.20 10.62
C ILE A 79 2.32 10.01 10.09
N ALA A 80 2.13 11.28 9.69
CA ALA A 80 3.18 12.12 9.12
C ALA A 80 4.25 12.40 10.17
N SER A 81 3.82 12.77 11.38
CA SER A 81 4.71 12.96 12.53
C SER A 81 5.40 11.66 12.92
N ALA A 82 4.65 10.56 13.01
CA ALA A 82 5.21 9.25 13.33
C ALA A 82 6.23 8.76 12.29
N TRP A 83 6.00 9.10 11.01
CA TRP A 83 6.93 8.80 9.92
C TRP A 83 8.30 9.44 10.16
N SER A 84 8.32 10.73 10.53
CA SER A 84 9.55 11.44 10.91
C SER A 84 10.21 10.92 12.18
N HIS A 85 9.47 10.20 13.03
CA HIS A 85 9.96 9.61 14.29
C HIS A 85 10.24 8.10 14.18
N GLY A 86 10.46 7.59 12.95
CA GLY A 86 11.00 6.25 12.73
C GLY A 86 9.97 5.17 12.40
N LEU A 87 8.68 5.51 12.24
CA LEU A 87 7.69 4.54 11.73
C LEU A 87 8.11 3.98 10.37
N GLY A 88 8.60 4.84 9.46
CA GLY A 88 9.11 4.43 8.15
C GLY A 88 10.29 3.45 8.26
N ASN A 89 11.20 3.67 9.21
CA ASN A 89 12.34 2.77 9.43
C ASN A 89 11.91 1.38 9.91
N ARG A 90 10.87 1.29 10.76
CA ARG A 90 10.35 -0.01 11.20
C ARG A 90 9.71 -0.78 10.05
N ILE A 91 9.03 -0.09 9.13
CA ILE A 91 8.47 -0.71 7.92
C ILE A 91 9.60 -1.18 7.00
N PHE A 92 10.63 -0.35 6.81
CA PHE A 92 11.87 -0.69 6.09
C PHE A 92 12.51 -1.98 6.64
N ASP A 93 12.67 -2.09 7.95
CA ASP A 93 13.27 -3.26 8.60
C ASP A 93 12.41 -4.51 8.41
N GLY A 94 11.09 -4.36 8.51
CA GLY A 94 10.15 -5.45 8.23
C GLY A 94 10.23 -5.94 6.79
N LEU A 95 10.26 -5.03 5.81
CA LEU A 95 10.41 -5.38 4.39
C LEU A 95 11.72 -6.14 4.11
N ASN A 96 12.82 -5.72 4.75
CA ASN A 96 14.11 -6.40 4.63
C ASN A 96 14.09 -7.78 5.28
N THR A 97 13.46 -7.92 6.45
CA THR A 97 13.29 -9.21 7.14
C THR A 97 12.50 -10.20 6.28
N MET A 98 11.48 -9.70 5.57
CA MET A 98 10.70 -10.48 4.60
C MET A 98 11.46 -10.80 3.31
N SER A 99 12.66 -10.23 3.13
CA SER A 99 13.47 -10.36 1.91
C SER A 99 12.75 -9.86 0.64
N VAL A 100 11.88 -8.86 0.79
CA VAL A 100 11.16 -8.25 -0.34
C VAL A 100 12.14 -7.38 -1.12
N LYS A 101 12.10 -7.45 -2.45
CA LYS A 101 12.84 -6.52 -3.31
C LYS A 101 12.04 -5.22 -3.47
N TRP A 102 12.20 -4.33 -2.50
CA TRP A 102 11.54 -3.03 -2.48
C TRP A 102 12.55 -1.90 -2.76
N ASN A 103 12.05 -0.75 -3.21
CA ASN A 103 12.89 0.36 -3.63
C ASN A 103 12.38 1.76 -3.23
N SER A 104 11.14 1.87 -2.77
CA SER A 104 10.57 3.13 -2.26
C SER A 104 9.53 2.86 -1.18
N ILE A 105 9.45 3.77 -0.19
CA ILE A 105 8.37 3.85 0.78
C ILE A 105 8.02 5.32 1.01
N GLU A 106 6.76 5.68 0.82
CA GLU A 106 6.26 7.03 1.02
C GLU A 106 4.97 7.03 1.84
N VAL A 107 4.68 8.14 2.52
CA VAL A 107 3.32 8.40 3.03
C VAL A 107 2.78 9.67 2.41
N LEU A 108 1.65 9.53 1.73
CA LEU A 108 1.03 10.58 0.94
C LEU A 108 -0.49 10.35 0.85
N ARG A 109 -1.18 11.16 0.06
CA ARG A 109 -2.57 10.91 -0.34
C ARG A 109 -2.63 10.73 -1.85
N ILE A 110 -3.43 9.78 -2.30
CA ILE A 110 -3.73 9.56 -3.71
C ILE A 110 -5.23 9.75 -3.86
N VAL A 111 -5.62 10.87 -4.46
CA VAL A 111 -7.03 11.29 -4.55
C VAL A 111 -7.46 11.36 -6.01
N LYS A 112 -8.76 11.24 -6.27
CA LYS A 112 -9.30 11.52 -7.60
C LYS A 112 -9.15 13.01 -7.88
N VAL A 113 -8.80 13.40 -9.11
CA VAL A 113 -8.68 14.80 -9.51
C VAL A 113 -10.02 15.52 -9.23
N GLY A 114 -9.96 16.65 -8.53
CA GLY A 114 -11.13 17.45 -8.14
C GLY A 114 -11.74 17.08 -6.79
N GLU A 115 -11.33 15.99 -6.14
CA GLU A 115 -11.78 15.66 -4.77
C GLU A 115 -11.01 16.45 -3.71
N SER A 116 -11.66 16.74 -2.57
CA SER A 116 -11.10 17.58 -1.51
C SER A 116 -10.06 16.86 -0.66
N SER A 117 -10.25 15.58 -0.35
CA SER A 117 -9.30 14.75 0.41
C SER A 117 -9.67 13.27 0.32
N GLY A 118 -8.72 12.38 0.63
CA GLY A 118 -8.91 10.93 0.81
C GLY A 118 -7.95 10.41 1.88
N PRO A 119 -8.08 9.18 2.40
CA PRO A 119 -7.28 8.68 3.53
C PRO A 119 -5.77 8.70 3.25
N ALA A 120 -4.96 8.64 4.30
CA ALA A 120 -3.50 8.52 4.13
C ALA A 120 -3.15 7.18 3.47
N ILE A 121 -2.13 7.17 2.62
CA ILE A 121 -1.64 5.98 1.92
C ILE A 121 -0.17 5.81 2.25
N VAL A 122 0.16 4.64 2.81
CA VAL A 122 1.54 4.14 2.84
C VAL A 122 1.79 3.45 1.51
N TRP A 123 2.58 4.10 0.66
CA TRP A 123 2.83 3.69 -0.71
C TRP A 123 4.20 3.03 -0.81
N ILE A 124 4.22 1.75 -1.19
CA ILE A 124 5.43 0.93 -1.23
C ILE A 124 5.73 0.58 -2.68
N GLY A 125 6.91 0.97 -3.16
CA GLY A 125 7.41 0.57 -4.47
C GLY A 125 8.26 -0.69 -4.39
N VAL A 126 7.90 -1.69 -5.19
CA VAL A 126 8.66 -2.93 -5.36
C VAL A 126 9.25 -3.06 -6.75
N ASP A 127 10.31 -3.85 -6.89
CA ASP A 127 10.88 -4.14 -8.20
C ASP A 127 9.86 -4.89 -9.08
N PHE A 128 9.98 -4.71 -10.40
CA PHE A 128 9.09 -5.35 -11.37
C PHE A 128 9.11 -6.87 -11.24
N GLY A 129 7.92 -7.48 -11.16
CA GLY A 129 7.78 -8.92 -10.96
C GLY A 129 8.34 -9.47 -9.64
N ALA A 130 8.63 -8.61 -8.66
CA ALA A 130 9.14 -9.04 -7.35
C ALA A 130 8.10 -9.79 -6.50
N LEU A 131 6.81 -9.54 -6.76
CA LEU A 131 5.68 -10.12 -6.03
C LEU A 131 4.56 -10.50 -7.00
N THR A 132 3.87 -11.61 -6.73
CA THR A 132 2.54 -11.85 -7.31
C THR A 132 1.48 -10.98 -6.62
N PHE A 133 0.25 -10.93 -7.14
CA PHE A 133 -0.85 -10.20 -6.49
C PHE A 133 -1.21 -10.77 -5.11
N GLU A 134 -1.13 -12.09 -4.95
CA GLU A 134 -1.37 -12.77 -3.67
C GLU A 134 -0.27 -12.43 -2.66
N GLU A 135 1.00 -12.53 -3.06
CA GLU A 135 2.13 -12.17 -2.21
C GLU A 135 2.10 -10.69 -1.83
N GLY A 136 1.72 -9.83 -2.78
CA GLY A 136 1.47 -8.42 -2.57
C GLY A 136 0.36 -8.18 -1.56
N SER A 137 -0.78 -8.88 -1.69
CA SER A 137 -1.90 -8.77 -0.76
C SER A 137 -1.47 -9.14 0.66
N ASP A 138 -0.82 -10.30 0.83
CA ASP A 138 -0.31 -10.74 2.13
C ASP A 138 0.66 -9.72 2.75
N LEU A 139 1.57 -9.17 1.94
CA LEU A 139 2.49 -8.14 2.38
C LEU A 139 1.78 -6.85 2.79
N ALA A 140 0.85 -6.35 1.96
CA ALA A 140 0.12 -5.11 2.22
C ALA A 140 -0.69 -5.21 3.53
N PHE A 141 -1.39 -6.32 3.73
CA PHE A 141 -2.14 -6.58 4.96
C PHE A 141 -1.23 -6.75 6.18
N THR A 142 -0.06 -7.36 6.03
CA THR A 142 0.93 -7.48 7.11
C THR A 142 1.45 -6.11 7.54
N CYS A 143 1.82 -5.24 6.58
CA CYS A 143 2.21 -3.86 6.85
C CYS A 143 1.07 -3.05 7.47
N HIS A 144 -0.16 -3.20 6.99
CA HIS A 144 -1.33 -2.53 7.55
C HIS A 144 -1.58 -2.96 8.99
N ALA A 145 -1.54 -4.25 9.29
CA ALA A 145 -1.70 -4.76 10.65
C ALA A 145 -0.60 -4.23 11.60
N PHE A 146 0.64 -4.09 11.12
CA PHE A 146 1.73 -3.50 11.89
C PHE A 146 1.49 -2.00 12.20
N ILE A 147 1.15 -1.20 11.19
CA ILE A 147 0.92 0.24 11.38
C ILE A 147 -0.32 0.48 12.26
N ASN A 148 -1.35 -0.37 12.13
CA ASN A 148 -2.53 -0.34 13.01
C ASN A 148 -2.18 -0.58 14.49
N ARG A 149 -1.25 -1.50 14.77
CA ARG A 149 -0.71 -1.74 16.13
C ARG A 149 0.07 -0.54 16.69
N CYS A 150 0.59 0.32 15.83
CA CYS A 150 1.19 1.58 16.23
C CYS A 150 0.15 2.68 16.56
N GLY A 151 -1.15 2.39 16.46
CA GLY A 151 -2.24 3.28 16.85
C GLY A 151 -2.89 4.07 15.71
N PHE A 152 -2.51 3.83 14.45
CA PHE A 152 -3.06 4.54 13.29
C PHE A 152 -4.18 3.72 12.64
N ARG A 153 -5.33 4.34 12.33
CA ARG A 153 -6.49 3.62 11.76
C ARG A 153 -7.00 4.20 10.44
N ASP A 154 -6.72 5.46 10.17
CA ASP A 154 -7.19 6.18 8.97
C ASP A 154 -6.13 6.15 7.86
N PHE A 155 -5.79 4.95 7.40
CA PHE A 155 -4.82 4.78 6.32
C PHE A 155 -5.05 3.49 5.54
N TYR A 156 -4.49 3.43 4.33
CA TYR A 156 -4.34 2.21 3.56
C TYR A 156 -2.88 1.95 3.22
N VAL A 157 -2.55 0.70 2.93
CA VAL A 157 -1.27 0.31 2.34
C VAL A 157 -1.52 -0.02 0.89
N GLU A 158 -0.72 0.58 0.01
CA GLU A 158 -0.74 0.27 -1.41
C GLU A 158 0.67 -0.08 -1.90
N ILE A 159 0.76 -1.16 -2.67
CA ILE A 159 2.00 -1.64 -3.26
C ILE A 159 1.94 -1.42 -4.75
N ARG A 160 2.99 -0.81 -5.32
CA ARG A 160 3.12 -0.58 -6.75
C ARG A 160 4.42 -1.17 -7.29
N GLU A 161 4.44 -1.48 -8.57
CA GLU A 161 5.72 -1.64 -9.27
C GLU A 161 6.43 -0.30 -9.36
N SER A 162 7.76 -0.35 -9.28
CA SER A 162 8.62 0.81 -9.26
C SER A 162 9.99 0.42 -9.79
N ARG A 163 10.62 1.32 -10.55
CA ARG A 163 12.00 1.14 -11.03
C ARG A 163 12.81 2.34 -10.59
N VAL A 164 13.74 2.12 -9.66
CA VAL A 164 14.79 3.11 -9.38
C VAL A 164 15.91 2.91 -10.38
N LEU A 165 15.94 3.72 -11.44
CA LEU A 165 17.13 3.84 -12.26
C LEU A 165 18.16 4.65 -11.47
N ARG A 166 19.16 3.98 -10.88
CA ARG A 166 20.35 4.70 -10.40
C ARG A 166 21.08 5.23 -11.63
N GLN A 167 21.15 6.56 -11.78
CA GLN A 167 22.10 7.15 -12.72
C GLN A 167 23.51 6.79 -12.24
N VAL A 168 24.29 6.19 -13.13
CA VAL A 168 25.68 5.79 -12.92
C VAL A 168 26.60 6.98 -13.17
#